data_AF-A0A9Q0QJ09-F1
#
_entry.id   AF-A0A9Q0QJ09-F1
#
_cell.length_a   1.000
_cell.length_b   1.000
_cell.length_c   1.000
_cell.angle_alpha   90.00
_cell.angle_beta   90.00
_cell.angle_gamma   90.00
#
_symmetry.space_group_name_H-M   'P 1'
#
loop_
_entity.id
_entity.type
_entity.pdbx_description
1 polymer ?
#
loop_
_entity_poly.entity_id
_entity_poly.type
_entity_poly.pdbx_seq_one_letter_code
_entity_poly.pdbx_strand_id
1 'polypeptide(L)'
;MAQLSSSKRPAFPFLFPKAQSTVLPDPSLFLSPSLLSSPLPTSSFFQNFTLKNGDQPEYIHPYLIKSSLSSLSVSYPSLFHNSSFMYQVFVADLTISATNKTDPDQGKSHVVSSYSDLSVTLDMPSAKLRFFLVRGSPFLTCLTTSNTEISISTIRAILSFYSSNSLTKYTVKLNNNQTWLIYSSSPINMSHGLSSITSEGFSGIIRIAVLPVSDPKYEAILDRFSSCYPISGDVAFTKPFCLEYKWEKKGWGDLLMLAHPLHLKLLSSKDSEVTVLDDFKYNSVDGELVGVVGDSWVLKTDPVSVTWHSIKGIKEESYGEIVDALVKDVGGLDSSAITTTSSYFYGKLIARAARLALIAEEVSFS
;
A
#
# COMPACT_ATOMS: atom_id res chain seq x y z
N MET A 1 35.71 0.26 -1.50
CA MET A 1 35.51 1.70 -1.22
C MET A 1 35.84 2.47 -2.48
N ALA A 2 34.82 2.84 -3.26
CA ALA A 2 34.99 3.70 -4.43
C ALA A 2 34.40 5.07 -4.08
N GLN A 3 35.23 6.11 -4.10
CA GLN A 3 34.81 7.50 -3.87
C GLN A 3 33.99 7.97 -5.08
N LEU A 4 32.70 8.25 -4.85
CA LEU A 4 31.86 9.00 -5.79
C LEU A 4 32.33 10.46 -5.79
N SER A 5 32.78 10.93 -6.96
CA SER A 5 33.14 12.32 -7.18
C SER A 5 31.92 13.22 -6.98
N SER A 6 32.04 14.23 -6.11
CA SER A 6 30.99 15.22 -5.90
C SER A 6 30.92 16.15 -7.12
N SER A 7 29.95 15.93 -8.01
CA SER A 7 29.64 16.94 -9.02
C SER A 7 29.06 18.18 -8.30
N LYS A 8 29.68 19.34 -8.51
CA LYS A 8 29.16 20.61 -8.01
C LYS A 8 27.80 20.85 -8.67
N ARG A 9 26.72 20.84 -7.89
CA ARG A 9 25.38 21.20 -8.38
C ARG A 9 25.39 22.65 -8.87
N PRO A 10 24.91 22.94 -10.09
CA PRO A 10 24.79 24.32 -10.56
C PRO A 10 23.80 25.08 -9.66
N ALA A 11 24.23 26.24 -9.17
CA ALA A 11 23.46 27.10 -8.28
C ALA A 11 22.52 28.02 -9.09
N PHE A 12 21.47 27.44 -9.67
CA PHE A 12 20.35 28.24 -10.13
C PHE A 12 19.47 28.57 -8.91
N PRO A 13 19.05 29.83 -8.71
CA PRO A 13 18.10 30.16 -7.66
C PRO A 13 16.79 29.41 -7.95
N PHE A 14 16.17 28.88 -6.89
CA PHE A 14 14.86 28.24 -7.02
C PHE A 14 13.85 29.27 -7.56
N LEU A 15 13.15 28.92 -8.64
CA LEU A 15 12.32 29.86 -9.40
C LEU A 15 11.03 30.26 -8.68
N PHE A 16 10.64 29.51 -7.65
CA PHE A 16 9.44 29.78 -6.86
C PHE A 16 9.80 30.42 -5.52
N PRO A 17 9.01 31.39 -5.03
CA PRO A 17 9.24 31.94 -3.70
C PRO A 17 9.12 30.85 -2.63
N LYS A 18 9.94 30.95 -1.60
CA LYS A 18 9.81 30.08 -0.42
C LYS A 18 8.44 30.36 0.24
N ALA A 19 7.67 29.30 0.47
CA ALA A 19 6.40 29.36 1.17
C ALA A 19 6.38 28.35 2.34
N GLN A 20 5.56 28.61 3.35
CA GLN A 20 5.25 27.62 4.38
C GLN A 20 4.10 26.73 3.91
N SER A 21 4.19 25.43 4.23
CA SER A 21 3.09 24.51 3.97
C SER A 21 1.86 24.91 4.78
N THR A 22 0.71 24.97 4.12
CA THR A 22 -0.59 25.24 4.78
C THR A 22 -1.29 23.95 5.22
N VAL A 23 -0.65 22.78 5.07
CA VAL A 23 -1.23 21.49 5.46
C VAL A 23 -1.34 21.42 6.98
N LEU A 24 -2.55 21.17 7.47
CA LEU A 24 -2.85 21.01 8.89
C LEU A 24 -3.63 19.69 9.13
N PRO A 25 -3.37 18.99 10.25
CA PRO A 25 -2.28 19.23 11.21
C PRO A 25 -0.91 18.88 10.60
N ASP A 26 0.18 19.30 11.26
CA ASP A 26 1.54 19.05 10.79
C ASP A 26 1.84 17.54 10.79
N PRO A 27 2.03 16.92 9.60
CA PRO A 27 2.29 15.49 9.51
C PRO A 27 3.62 15.07 10.15
N SER A 28 4.57 16.01 10.34
CA SER A 28 5.89 15.73 10.91
C SER A 28 5.81 15.08 12.31
N LEU A 29 4.72 15.33 13.04
CA LEU A 29 4.48 14.78 14.37
C LEU A 29 4.37 13.25 14.40
N PHE A 30 3.98 12.65 13.27
CA PHE A 30 3.85 11.20 13.07
C PHE A 30 5.08 10.55 12.46
N LEU A 31 6.13 11.29 12.14
CA LEU A 31 7.32 10.75 11.46
C LEU A 31 8.54 10.75 12.40
N SER A 32 9.37 9.72 12.28
CA SER A 32 10.62 9.66 13.05
C SER A 32 11.58 10.79 12.63
N PRO A 33 12.45 11.29 13.53
CA PRO A 33 13.37 12.39 13.22
C PRO A 33 14.26 12.14 12.00
N SER A 34 14.64 10.89 11.74
CA SER A 34 15.45 10.52 10.57
C SER A 34 14.75 10.83 9.24
N LEU A 35 13.41 10.78 9.21
CA LEU A 35 12.62 11.03 8.00
C LEU A 35 12.37 12.52 7.75
N LEU A 36 12.63 13.40 8.74
CA LEU A 36 12.40 14.85 8.62
C LEU A 36 13.52 15.59 7.87
N SER A 37 14.61 14.89 7.54
CA SER A 37 15.76 15.45 6.80
C SER A 37 15.50 15.58 5.29
N SER A 38 14.45 14.93 4.79
CA SER A 38 14.05 14.91 3.37
C SER A 38 12.61 15.39 3.22
N PRO A 39 12.18 15.78 2.01
CA PRO A 39 10.78 16.13 1.76
C PRO A 39 9.84 15.01 2.18
N LEU A 40 8.78 15.36 2.92
CA LEU A 40 7.81 14.38 3.40
C LEU A 40 7.00 13.82 2.22
N PRO A 41 6.71 12.51 2.21
CA PRO A 41 5.91 11.91 1.16
C PRO A 41 4.49 12.49 1.19
N THR A 42 3.95 12.75 0.01
CA THR A 42 2.57 13.18 -0.20
C THR A 42 1.87 12.21 -1.14
N SER A 43 0.56 12.05 -1.02
CA SER A 43 -0.24 11.10 -1.81
C SER A 43 0.27 9.66 -1.72
N SER A 44 0.88 9.29 -0.59
CA SER A 44 1.34 7.92 -0.36
C SER A 44 0.17 7.00 0.00
N PHE A 45 0.32 5.70 -0.25
CA PHE A 45 -0.69 4.71 0.15
C PHE A 45 -0.86 4.62 1.67
N PHE A 46 0.01 5.23 2.47
CA PHE A 46 -0.05 5.21 3.93
C PHE A 46 -0.38 6.58 4.53
N GLN A 47 -0.75 7.56 3.69
CA GLN A 47 -0.90 8.96 4.08
C GLN A 47 -1.87 9.15 5.27
N ASN A 48 -2.89 8.31 5.37
CA ASN A 48 -3.88 8.37 6.45
C ASN A 48 -3.28 8.19 7.87
N PHE A 49 -2.10 7.59 7.98
CA PHE A 49 -1.37 7.50 9.25
C PHE A 49 -0.74 8.83 9.70
N THR A 50 -0.57 9.80 8.79
CA THR A 50 0.02 11.12 9.12
C THR A 50 -0.96 12.29 9.01
N LEU A 51 -2.22 12.04 8.65
CA LEU A 51 -3.27 13.05 8.53
C LEU A 51 -4.21 13.06 9.74
N LYS A 52 -4.72 14.25 10.10
CA LYS A 52 -5.62 14.43 11.26
C LYS A 52 -5.00 13.81 12.52
N ASN A 53 -5.63 12.80 13.10
CA ASN A 53 -5.14 12.10 14.30
C ASN A 53 -4.31 10.83 13.97
N GLY A 54 -4.04 10.57 12.68
CA GLY A 54 -3.37 9.35 12.23
C GLY A 54 -4.20 8.08 12.47
N ASP A 55 -5.52 8.24 12.61
CA ASP A 55 -6.45 7.20 13.05
C ASP A 55 -7.49 6.83 11.98
N GLN A 56 -7.25 7.24 10.73
CA GLN A 56 -8.06 6.83 9.60
C GLN A 56 -7.58 5.45 9.11
N PRO A 57 -8.51 4.54 8.76
CA PRO A 57 -8.12 3.25 8.19
C PRO A 57 -7.36 3.43 6.89
N GLU A 58 -6.39 2.54 6.67
CA GLU A 58 -5.65 2.49 5.42
C GLU A 58 -5.62 1.08 4.84
N TYR A 59 -5.72 0.99 3.51
CA TYR A 59 -5.88 -0.29 2.85
C TYR A 59 -4.52 -0.87 2.47
N ILE A 60 -4.05 -1.77 3.35
CA ILE A 60 -2.82 -2.53 3.17
C ILE A 60 -3.23 -3.96 2.81
N HIS A 61 -3.37 -4.23 1.51
CA HIS A 61 -3.93 -5.48 1.00
C HIS A 61 -3.40 -6.73 1.72
N PRO A 62 -4.28 -7.65 2.16
CA PRO A 62 -5.74 -7.69 1.95
C PRO A 62 -6.56 -6.98 3.05
N TYR A 63 -5.91 -6.20 3.93
CA TYR A 63 -6.50 -5.72 5.18
C TYR A 63 -6.74 -4.21 5.18
N LEU A 64 -7.78 -3.76 5.87
CA LEU A 64 -7.83 -2.37 6.34
C LEU A 64 -7.17 -2.30 7.73
N ILE A 65 -6.25 -1.36 7.89
CA ILE A 65 -5.45 -1.18 9.09
C ILE A 65 -5.70 0.20 9.68
N LYS A 66 -6.01 0.26 10.97
CA LYS A 66 -6.22 1.52 11.69
C LYS A 66 -5.39 1.55 12.97
N SER A 67 -4.60 2.61 13.15
CA SER A 67 -3.90 2.89 14.39
C SER A 67 -4.77 3.75 15.31
N SER A 68 -4.84 3.43 16.61
CA SER A 68 -5.47 4.29 17.61
C SER A 68 -4.99 3.96 19.01
N LEU A 69 -4.69 4.97 19.84
CA LEU A 69 -4.33 4.82 21.26
C LEU A 69 -3.27 3.72 21.54
N SER A 70 -2.20 3.70 20.73
CA SER A 70 -1.13 2.70 20.81
C SER A 70 -1.64 1.26 20.64
N SER A 71 -2.63 1.10 19.78
CA SER A 71 -3.13 -0.19 19.30
C SER A 71 -3.29 -0.16 17.79
N LEU A 72 -3.23 -1.34 17.17
CA LEU A 72 -3.46 -1.52 15.75
C LEU A 72 -4.66 -2.43 15.55
N SER A 73 -5.68 -1.91 14.88
CA SER A 73 -6.87 -2.67 14.49
C SER A 73 -6.75 -3.12 13.04
N VAL A 74 -7.10 -4.38 12.80
CA VAL A 74 -7.10 -5.03 11.49
C VAL A 74 -8.51 -5.48 11.16
N SER A 75 -8.91 -5.27 9.90
CA SER A 75 -10.16 -5.73 9.32
C SER A 75 -9.86 -6.55 8.09
N TYR A 76 -10.54 -7.68 7.91
CA TYR A 76 -10.70 -8.28 6.60
C TYR A 76 -12.04 -7.81 6.02
N PRO A 77 -12.06 -6.73 5.22
CA PRO A 77 -13.27 -5.98 4.96
C PRO A 77 -14.24 -6.75 4.06
N SER A 78 -15.52 -6.69 4.43
CA SER A 78 -16.59 -7.05 3.49
C SER A 78 -16.79 -5.94 2.46
N LEU A 79 -17.11 -6.33 1.22
CA LEU A 79 -17.43 -5.39 0.14
C LEU A 79 -18.93 -5.07 0.18
N PHE A 80 -19.26 -3.80 0.39
CA PHE A 80 -20.60 -3.29 0.20
C PHE A 80 -20.71 -2.71 -1.22
N HIS A 81 -21.77 -3.03 -1.94
CA HIS A 81 -22.00 -2.49 -3.29
C HIS A 81 -23.48 -2.27 -3.57
N ASN A 82 -23.75 -1.34 -4.47
CA ASN A 82 -25.02 -1.17 -5.17
C ASN A 82 -24.73 -0.74 -6.61
N SER A 83 -25.76 -0.33 -7.36
CA SER A 83 -25.61 0.10 -8.77
C SER A 83 -24.75 1.36 -8.97
N SER A 84 -24.54 2.17 -7.93
CA SER A 84 -23.88 3.48 -8.02
C SER A 84 -22.50 3.51 -7.39
N PHE A 85 -22.21 2.65 -6.41
CA PHE A 85 -20.92 2.62 -5.74
C PHE A 85 -20.62 1.26 -5.11
N MET A 86 -19.33 1.02 -4.89
CA MET A 86 -18.79 -0.08 -4.10
C MET A 86 -17.75 0.48 -3.13
N TYR A 87 -17.75 0.03 -1.88
CA TYR A 87 -16.75 0.41 -0.89
C TYR A 87 -16.49 -0.71 0.12
N GLN A 88 -15.36 -0.60 0.82
CA GLN A 88 -14.99 -1.50 1.91
C GLN A 88 -15.45 -0.93 3.25
N VAL A 89 -16.05 -1.76 4.09
CA VAL A 89 -16.45 -1.37 5.44
C VAL A 89 -15.34 -1.75 6.41
N PHE A 90 -14.81 -0.77 7.15
CA PHE A 90 -13.89 -1.03 8.24
C PHE A 90 -14.64 -1.55 9.47
N VAL A 91 -14.28 -2.75 9.91
CA VAL A 91 -14.71 -3.35 11.18
C VAL A 91 -13.45 -3.82 11.90
N ALA A 92 -13.24 -3.41 13.16
CA ALA A 92 -12.10 -3.87 13.96
C ALA A 92 -12.28 -5.35 14.34
N ASP A 93 -12.02 -6.25 13.40
CA ASP A 93 -12.13 -7.70 13.59
C ASP A 93 -11.19 -8.15 14.70
N LEU A 94 -9.95 -7.65 14.69
CA LEU A 94 -8.99 -7.78 15.79
C LEU A 94 -8.31 -6.44 16.07
N THR A 95 -8.04 -6.15 17.35
CA THR A 95 -7.27 -4.99 17.81
C THR A 95 -6.12 -5.47 18.70
N ILE A 96 -4.89 -5.25 18.22
CA ILE A 96 -3.65 -5.67 18.85
C ILE A 96 -3.08 -4.51 19.67
N SER A 97 -2.76 -4.77 20.94
CA SER A 97 -2.19 -3.81 21.86
C SER A 97 -1.32 -4.50 22.92
N ALA A 98 -0.69 -3.72 23.80
CA ALA A 98 -0.09 -4.23 25.02
C ALA A 98 -1.05 -4.05 26.21
N THR A 99 -1.06 -5.01 27.14
CA THR A 99 -1.88 -4.96 28.36
C THR A 99 -1.41 -3.84 29.30
N ASN A 100 -0.08 -3.70 29.45
CA ASN A 100 0.54 -2.68 30.29
C ASN A 100 1.09 -1.55 29.42
N LYS A 101 0.24 -0.54 29.16
CA LYS A 101 0.67 0.69 28.47
C LYS A 101 1.43 1.58 29.46
N THR A 102 2.74 1.69 29.31
CA THR A 102 3.50 2.73 30.01
C THR A 102 3.29 4.03 29.24
N ASP A 103 2.63 4.99 29.86
CA ASP A 103 2.16 6.22 29.20
C ASP A 103 3.02 7.43 29.61
N PRO A 104 4.03 7.80 28.81
CA PRO A 104 4.65 9.11 28.92
C PRO A 104 4.03 10.17 28.00
N ASP A 105 3.29 9.78 26.95
CA ASP A 105 2.78 10.69 25.90
C ASP A 105 1.34 10.35 25.51
N GLN A 106 0.35 10.88 26.24
CA GLN A 106 -1.09 10.68 26.06
C GLN A 106 -1.66 11.05 24.67
N GLY A 107 -0.85 11.50 23.71
CA GLY A 107 -1.30 12.03 22.42
C GLY A 107 -0.82 11.28 21.17
N LYS A 108 0.23 10.46 21.22
CA LYS A 108 0.80 9.83 20.01
C LYS A 108 0.46 8.35 19.91
N SER A 109 -0.49 8.03 19.03
CA SER A 109 -0.87 6.63 18.79
C SER A 109 0.28 5.80 18.21
N HIS A 110 0.99 6.34 17.22
CA HIS A 110 2.06 5.67 16.52
C HIS A 110 3.05 6.68 15.93
N VAL A 111 4.20 6.18 15.47
CA VAL A 111 5.20 6.90 14.68
C VAL A 111 5.56 6.06 13.46
N VAL A 112 5.54 6.66 12.27
CA VAL A 112 6.11 6.11 11.04
C VAL A 112 7.63 6.15 11.17
N SER A 113 8.25 4.99 11.34
CA SER A 113 9.69 4.87 11.57
C SER A 113 10.48 4.67 10.28
N SER A 114 9.87 4.03 9.28
CA SER A 114 10.39 3.87 7.93
C SER A 114 9.25 3.67 6.92
N TYR A 115 9.53 3.89 5.64
CA TYR A 115 8.65 3.54 4.53
C TYR A 115 9.49 3.24 3.28
N SER A 116 8.89 2.52 2.33
CA SER A 116 9.45 2.25 1.00
C SER A 116 8.32 2.34 -0.04
N ASP A 117 8.59 1.99 -1.29
CA ASP A 117 7.56 2.01 -2.35
C ASP A 117 6.36 1.12 -2.02
N LEU A 118 6.57 -0.02 -1.35
CA LEU A 118 5.53 -1.02 -1.05
C LEU A 118 5.24 -1.20 0.45
N SER A 119 5.91 -0.45 1.34
CA SER A 119 5.82 -0.68 2.79
C SER A 119 5.80 0.58 3.64
N VAL A 120 5.25 0.45 4.85
CA VAL A 120 5.35 1.42 5.94
C VAL A 120 5.54 0.68 7.27
N THR A 121 6.44 1.17 8.12
CA THR A 121 6.64 0.62 9.47
C THR A 121 6.04 1.57 10.50
N LEU A 122 5.12 1.05 11.32
CA LEU A 122 4.51 1.80 12.42
C LEU A 122 5.08 1.33 13.75
N ASP A 123 5.72 2.24 14.48
CA ASP A 123 6.17 2.03 15.86
C ASP A 123 5.11 2.54 16.82
N MET A 124 4.79 1.76 17.86
CA MET A 124 3.93 2.12 18.97
C MET A 124 4.75 2.08 20.27
N PRO A 125 5.52 3.14 20.59
CA PRO A 125 6.48 3.12 21.69
C PRO A 125 5.86 2.74 23.04
N SER A 126 4.69 3.30 23.38
CA SER A 126 3.99 3.04 24.63
C SER A 126 3.52 1.58 24.79
N ALA A 127 3.28 0.89 23.66
CA ALA A 127 2.93 -0.52 23.63
C ALA A 127 4.16 -1.42 23.37
N LYS A 128 5.32 -0.85 23.05
CA LYS A 128 6.54 -1.58 22.66
C LYS A 128 6.30 -2.55 21.48
N LEU A 129 5.39 -2.16 20.58
CA LEU A 129 5.05 -2.91 19.38
C LEU A 129 5.56 -2.17 18.14
N ARG A 130 6.00 -2.93 17.14
CA ARG A 130 6.36 -2.44 15.80
C ARG A 130 5.64 -3.27 14.76
N PHE A 131 4.95 -2.64 13.83
CA PHE A 131 4.22 -3.31 12.76
C PHE A 131 4.91 -3.07 11.42
N PHE A 132 5.22 -4.16 10.71
CA PHE A 132 5.71 -4.10 9.33
C PHE A 132 4.51 -4.26 8.40
N LEU A 133 4.04 -3.15 7.83
CA LEU A 133 2.89 -3.13 6.93
C LEU A 133 3.39 -3.12 5.49
N VAL A 134 3.36 -4.27 4.84
CA VAL A 134 3.81 -4.43 3.45
C VAL A 134 2.60 -4.80 2.59
N ARG A 135 2.37 -4.03 1.52
CA ARG A 135 1.23 -4.25 0.63
C ARG A 135 1.31 -5.64 0.00
N GLY A 136 0.18 -6.35 0.06
CA GLY A 136 0.06 -7.71 -0.44
C GLY A 136 0.57 -8.78 0.52
N SER A 137 1.01 -8.46 1.75
CA SER A 137 1.34 -9.52 2.71
C SER A 137 0.05 -10.18 3.22
N PRO A 138 -0.12 -11.51 3.12
CA PRO A 138 -1.28 -12.19 3.70
C PRO A 138 -1.26 -12.19 5.23
N PHE A 139 -0.15 -11.75 5.85
CA PHE A 139 0.00 -11.70 7.30
C PHE A 139 0.21 -10.27 7.78
N LEU A 140 -0.54 -9.85 8.80
CA LEU A 140 -0.14 -8.74 9.64
C LEU A 140 1.06 -9.18 10.50
N THR A 141 2.19 -8.47 10.42
CA THR A 141 3.40 -8.82 11.16
C THR A 141 3.72 -7.78 12.23
N CYS A 142 3.85 -8.24 13.47
CA CYS A 142 4.14 -7.44 14.65
C CYS A 142 5.41 -7.96 15.35
N LEU A 143 6.31 -7.04 15.68
CA LEU A 143 7.48 -7.27 16.54
C LEU A 143 7.20 -6.67 17.92
N THR A 144 7.41 -7.44 18.97
CA THR A 144 7.51 -6.92 20.35
C THR A 144 8.96 -6.52 20.61
N THR A 145 9.24 -5.25 20.90
CA THR A 145 10.61 -4.76 21.07
C THR A 145 11.25 -5.11 22.42
N SER A 146 10.45 -5.61 23.36
CA SER A 146 10.89 -6.15 24.65
C SER A 146 9.85 -7.16 25.15
N ASN A 147 10.09 -7.77 26.32
CA ASN A 147 9.13 -8.65 26.97
C ASN A 147 7.80 -7.90 27.24
N THR A 148 6.76 -8.20 26.46
CA THR A 148 5.50 -7.44 26.40
C THR A 148 4.32 -8.39 26.50
N GLU A 149 3.39 -8.12 27.41
CA GLU A 149 2.10 -8.82 27.47
C GLU A 149 1.19 -8.30 26.35
N ILE A 150 0.85 -9.17 25.40
CA ILE A 150 0.00 -8.80 24.26
C ILE A 150 -1.47 -9.00 24.62
N SER A 151 -2.30 -8.07 24.16
CA SER A 151 -3.75 -8.18 24.17
C SER A 151 -4.29 -8.04 22.75
N ILE A 152 -5.04 -9.05 22.30
CA ILE A 152 -5.77 -9.07 21.05
C ILE A 152 -7.26 -9.08 21.39
N SER A 153 -7.92 -7.95 21.22
CA SER A 153 -9.36 -7.81 21.47
C SER A 153 -10.15 -7.89 20.16
N THR A 154 -11.43 -8.24 20.25
CA THR A 154 -12.34 -8.27 19.12
C THR A 154 -13.72 -7.78 19.55
N ILE A 155 -14.48 -7.22 18.63
CA ILE A 155 -15.90 -6.89 18.88
C ILE A 155 -16.82 -8.13 18.77
N ARG A 156 -16.25 -9.28 18.43
CA ARG A 156 -16.96 -10.55 18.20
C ARG A 156 -16.74 -11.51 19.37
N ALA A 157 -17.65 -12.47 19.56
CA ALA A 157 -17.43 -13.54 20.51
C ALA A 157 -16.47 -14.57 19.91
N ILE A 158 -15.50 -15.03 20.71
CA ILE A 158 -14.60 -16.13 20.37
C ILE A 158 -15.35 -17.44 20.64
N LEU A 159 -15.63 -18.20 19.59
CA LEU A 159 -16.35 -19.47 19.68
C LEU A 159 -15.41 -20.65 19.95
N SER A 160 -14.20 -20.58 19.42
CA SER A 160 -13.18 -21.60 19.65
C SER A 160 -11.78 -21.02 19.57
N PHE A 161 -10.88 -21.58 20.37
CA PHE A 161 -9.49 -21.18 20.48
C PHE A 161 -8.64 -22.41 20.76
N TYR A 162 -7.76 -22.74 19.81
CA TYR A 162 -6.93 -23.94 19.86
C TYR A 162 -5.48 -23.57 19.64
N SER A 163 -4.57 -24.22 20.37
CA SER A 163 -3.13 -24.06 20.20
C SER A 163 -2.52 -25.29 19.51
N SER A 164 -1.42 -25.10 18.79
CA SER A 164 -0.53 -26.21 18.44
C SER A 164 0.18 -26.75 19.69
N ASN A 165 0.71 -27.98 19.60
CA ASN A 165 1.51 -28.57 20.69
C ASN A 165 2.76 -27.75 21.04
N SER A 166 3.30 -27.01 20.06
CA SER A 166 4.46 -26.13 20.23
C SER A 166 4.11 -24.76 20.84
N LEU A 167 2.83 -24.43 21.00
CA LEU A 167 2.34 -23.11 21.41
C LEU A 167 2.88 -21.96 20.52
N THR A 168 3.15 -22.26 19.25
CA THR A 168 3.62 -21.28 18.25
C THR A 168 2.55 -20.94 17.22
N LYS A 169 1.39 -21.58 17.29
CA LYS A 169 0.23 -21.33 16.44
C LYS A 169 -1.03 -21.41 17.29
N TYR A 170 -1.93 -20.45 17.09
CA TYR A 170 -3.28 -20.46 17.63
C TYR A 170 -4.31 -20.26 16.52
N THR A 171 -5.39 -21.03 16.55
CA THR A 171 -6.53 -20.91 15.63
C THR A 171 -7.72 -20.34 16.41
N VAL A 172 -8.22 -19.19 15.97
CA VAL A 172 -9.30 -18.43 16.61
C VAL A 172 -10.51 -18.39 15.69
N LYS A 173 -11.65 -18.92 16.13
CA LYS A 173 -12.91 -18.83 15.37
C LYS A 173 -13.85 -17.84 16.03
N LEU A 174 -14.30 -16.86 15.27
CA LEU A 174 -15.21 -15.82 15.72
C LEU A 174 -16.67 -16.14 15.34
N ASN A 175 -17.62 -15.51 16.04
CA ASN A 175 -19.05 -15.72 15.80
C ASN A 175 -19.61 -15.11 14.50
N ASN A 176 -18.77 -14.45 13.70
CA ASN A 176 -19.08 -13.99 12.34
C ASN A 176 -18.57 -14.96 11.25
N ASN A 177 -18.19 -16.18 11.62
CA ASN A 177 -17.60 -17.21 10.75
C ASN A 177 -16.18 -16.92 10.23
N GLN A 178 -15.53 -15.83 10.65
CA GLN A 178 -14.11 -15.65 10.38
C GLN A 178 -13.27 -16.57 11.26
N THR A 179 -12.23 -17.14 10.66
CA THR A 179 -11.18 -17.87 11.37
C THR A 179 -9.87 -17.11 11.19
N TRP A 180 -9.15 -16.89 12.29
CA TRP A 180 -7.87 -16.19 12.32
C TRP A 180 -6.78 -17.12 12.85
N LEU A 181 -5.61 -17.07 12.24
CA LEU A 181 -4.42 -17.82 12.61
C LEU A 181 -3.41 -16.85 13.20
N ILE A 182 -2.92 -17.15 14.40
CA ILE A 182 -1.91 -16.36 15.10
C ILE A 182 -0.66 -17.24 15.23
N TYR A 183 0.44 -16.80 14.64
CA TYR A 183 1.73 -17.47 14.68
C TYR A 183 2.71 -16.66 15.53
N SER A 184 3.60 -17.33 16.25
CA SER A 184 4.68 -16.70 17.00
C SER A 184 6.04 -17.33 16.68
N SER A 185 7.10 -16.53 16.76
CA SER A 185 8.48 -17.00 16.49
C SER A 185 9.02 -17.97 17.55
N SER A 186 8.41 -18.00 18.73
CA SER A 186 8.73 -18.88 19.85
C SER A 186 7.45 -19.20 20.63
N PRO A 187 7.43 -20.27 21.44
CA PRO A 187 6.26 -20.64 22.23
C PRO A 187 5.76 -19.45 23.07
N ILE A 188 4.46 -19.18 23.00
CA ILE A 188 3.80 -18.13 23.77
C ILE A 188 2.53 -18.72 24.40
N ASN A 189 2.38 -18.55 25.71
CA ASN A 189 1.15 -18.97 26.39
C ASN A 189 0.09 -17.88 26.20
N MET A 190 -1.04 -18.25 25.61
CA MET A 190 -2.18 -17.35 25.41
C MET A 190 -3.43 -17.94 26.02
N SER A 191 -4.21 -17.09 26.69
CA SER A 191 -5.54 -17.39 27.21
C SER A 191 -6.58 -16.50 26.54
N HIS A 192 -7.84 -16.93 26.55
CA HIS A 192 -8.94 -16.13 26.03
C HIS A 192 -10.00 -15.84 27.09
N GLY A 193 -10.68 -14.72 26.93
CA GLY A 193 -12.01 -14.45 27.46
C GLY A 193 -13.06 -14.55 26.35
N LEU A 194 -14.23 -13.94 26.57
CA LEU A 194 -15.31 -13.95 25.58
C LEU A 194 -14.93 -13.23 24.27
N SER A 195 -14.17 -12.14 24.35
CA SER A 195 -13.88 -11.24 23.24
C SER A 195 -12.45 -10.67 23.28
N SER A 196 -11.55 -11.36 23.98
CA SER A 196 -10.15 -10.95 24.14
C SER A 196 -9.24 -12.15 24.28
N ILE A 197 -8.03 -12.05 23.76
CA ILE A 197 -6.94 -13.00 23.95
C ILE A 197 -5.79 -12.23 24.59
N THR A 198 -5.21 -12.79 25.66
CA THR A 198 -4.10 -12.19 26.39
C THR A 198 -2.95 -13.17 26.47
N SER A 199 -1.73 -12.67 26.38
CA SER A 199 -0.52 -13.47 26.58
C SER A 199 0.19 -13.10 27.86
N GLU A 200 1.05 -14.01 28.32
CA GLU A 200 2.17 -13.64 29.19
C GLU A 200 3.16 -12.75 28.42
N GLY A 201 4.18 -12.24 29.12
CA GLY A 201 5.26 -11.48 28.49
C GLY A 201 5.90 -12.24 27.33
N PHE A 202 6.00 -11.61 26.17
CA PHE A 202 6.61 -12.19 24.97
C PHE A 202 7.60 -11.23 24.33
N SER A 203 8.66 -11.81 23.74
CA SER A 203 9.66 -11.10 22.96
C SER A 203 9.94 -11.87 21.67
N GLY A 204 9.46 -11.37 20.53
CA GLY A 204 9.64 -11.99 19.23
C GLY A 204 8.70 -11.42 18.18
N ILE A 205 8.44 -12.22 17.14
CA ILE A 205 7.52 -11.90 16.05
C ILE A 205 6.19 -12.60 16.29
N ILE A 206 5.10 -11.87 16.08
CA ILE A 206 3.74 -12.37 15.99
C ILE A 206 3.22 -12.07 14.59
N ARG A 207 2.62 -13.07 13.93
CA ARG A 207 1.99 -12.92 12.61
C ARG A 207 0.55 -13.37 12.67
N ILE A 208 -0.34 -12.57 12.13
CA ILE A 208 -1.77 -12.81 12.16
C ILE A 208 -2.29 -12.86 10.72
N ALA A 209 -3.01 -13.91 10.36
CA ALA A 209 -3.66 -14.04 9.06
C ALA A 209 -5.12 -14.47 9.22
N VAL A 210 -6.01 -13.91 8.42
CA VAL A 210 -7.37 -14.45 8.28
C VAL A 210 -7.34 -15.66 7.35
N LEU A 211 -8.14 -16.66 7.65
CA LEU A 211 -8.38 -17.77 6.73
C LEU A 211 -9.58 -17.37 5.84
N PRO A 212 -9.38 -17.04 4.55
CA PRO A 212 -10.43 -16.46 3.71
C PRO A 212 -11.55 -17.46 3.39
N VAL A 213 -11.23 -18.76 3.40
CA VAL A 213 -12.17 -19.86 3.18
C VAL A 213 -11.82 -20.99 4.17
N SER A 214 -12.83 -21.66 4.75
CA SER A 214 -12.62 -22.80 5.66
C SER A 214 -12.17 -24.08 4.91
N ASP A 215 -11.05 -24.00 4.20
CA ASP A 215 -10.39 -25.10 3.49
C ASP A 215 -9.03 -25.41 4.17
N PRO A 216 -8.78 -26.66 4.62
CA PRO A 216 -7.50 -27.07 5.19
C PRO A 216 -6.27 -26.77 4.32
N LYS A 217 -6.42 -26.70 2.99
CA LYS A 217 -5.31 -26.35 2.08
C LYS A 217 -4.82 -24.92 2.30
N TYR A 218 -5.71 -23.98 2.57
CA TYR A 218 -5.35 -22.59 2.83
C TYR A 218 -4.58 -22.46 4.13
N GLU A 219 -5.04 -23.17 5.17
CA GLU A 219 -4.36 -23.21 6.46
C GLU A 219 -2.97 -23.84 6.32
N ALA A 220 -2.83 -24.94 5.57
CA ALA A 220 -1.55 -25.57 5.31
C ALA A 220 -0.57 -24.66 4.54
N ILE A 221 -1.06 -23.86 3.59
CA ILE A 221 -0.25 -22.85 2.88
C ILE A 221 0.20 -21.76 3.85
N LEU A 222 -0.71 -21.19 4.64
CA LEU A 222 -0.37 -20.16 5.63
C LEU A 222 0.63 -20.70 6.67
N ASP A 223 0.45 -21.94 7.13
CA ASP A 223 1.36 -22.62 8.06
C ASP A 223 2.78 -22.72 7.48
N ARG A 224 2.89 -23.16 6.22
CA ARG A 224 4.17 -23.31 5.50
C ARG A 224 4.94 -21.99 5.40
N PHE A 225 4.25 -20.88 5.16
CA PHE A 225 4.88 -19.57 4.92
C PHE A 225 4.85 -18.64 6.14
N SER A 226 4.44 -19.15 7.31
CA SER A 226 4.30 -18.35 8.53
C SER A 226 5.64 -17.85 9.09
N SER A 227 6.76 -18.51 8.78
CA SER A 227 8.08 -18.17 9.32
C SER A 227 8.85 -17.09 8.55
N CYS A 228 8.46 -16.77 7.30
CA CYS A 228 9.12 -15.75 6.48
C CYS A 228 8.21 -14.54 6.27
N TYR A 229 8.71 -13.33 6.53
CA TYR A 229 7.92 -12.10 6.45
C TYR A 229 8.69 -10.96 5.79
N PRO A 230 8.00 -10.09 5.03
CA PRO A 230 8.61 -8.91 4.44
C PRO A 230 8.69 -7.79 5.49
N ILE A 231 9.73 -6.96 5.41
CA ILE A 231 9.89 -5.76 6.26
C ILE A 231 9.94 -4.47 5.44
N SER A 232 10.30 -4.57 4.16
CA SER A 232 10.27 -3.48 3.20
C SER A 232 10.02 -4.02 1.79
N GLY A 233 9.77 -3.14 0.83
CA GLY A 233 9.66 -3.51 -0.58
C GLY A 233 9.89 -2.32 -1.49
N ASP A 234 10.87 -2.45 -2.39
CA ASP A 234 11.30 -1.39 -3.31
C ASP A 234 10.91 -1.74 -4.74
N VAL A 235 10.69 -0.69 -5.53
CA VAL A 235 10.29 -0.80 -6.92
C VAL A 235 11.31 -0.11 -7.81
N ALA A 236 11.83 -0.83 -8.80
CA ALA A 236 12.83 -0.29 -9.72
C ALA A 236 12.43 -0.50 -11.19
N PHE A 237 12.58 0.54 -12.01
CA PHE A 237 12.60 0.42 -13.46
C PHE A 237 13.99 -0.02 -13.89
N THR A 238 14.20 -1.32 -14.06
CA THR A 238 15.52 -1.88 -14.38
C THR A 238 15.82 -1.85 -15.88
N LYS A 239 14.77 -1.91 -16.72
CA LYS A 239 14.85 -1.92 -18.18
C LYS A 239 13.59 -1.25 -18.77
N PRO A 240 13.59 -0.80 -20.03
CA PRO A 240 12.37 -0.30 -20.67
C PRO A 240 11.20 -1.27 -20.50
N PHE A 241 10.06 -0.74 -20.09
CA PHE A 241 8.81 -1.49 -19.93
C PHE A 241 8.88 -2.67 -18.93
N CYS A 242 9.90 -2.68 -18.05
CA CYS A 242 10.08 -3.68 -17.01
C CYS A 242 10.15 -3.01 -15.64
N LEU A 243 9.35 -3.52 -14.70
CA LEU A 243 9.29 -3.07 -13.33
C LEU A 243 9.65 -4.24 -12.42
N GLU A 244 10.65 -4.09 -11.57
CA GLU A 244 11.04 -5.10 -10.59
C GLU A 244 10.54 -4.69 -9.20
N TYR A 245 9.78 -5.57 -8.57
CA TYR A 245 9.41 -5.46 -7.16
C TYR A 245 10.36 -6.36 -6.39
N LYS A 246 11.00 -5.83 -5.35
CA LYS A 246 11.92 -6.61 -4.52
C LYS A 246 11.62 -6.38 -3.05
N TRP A 247 11.40 -7.45 -2.31
CA TRP A 247 11.10 -7.39 -0.88
C TRP A 247 12.34 -7.71 -0.06
N GLU A 248 12.64 -6.88 0.93
CA GLU A 248 13.52 -7.28 2.01
C GLU A 248 12.71 -8.14 2.99
N LYS A 249 13.20 -9.34 3.27
CA LYS A 249 12.52 -10.32 4.11
C LYS A 249 13.37 -10.76 5.29
N LYS A 250 12.71 -11.22 6.35
CA LYS A 250 13.32 -11.84 7.52
C LYS A 250 12.63 -13.17 7.84
N GLY A 251 13.27 -13.95 8.72
CA GLY A 251 12.81 -15.27 9.11
C GLY A 251 13.29 -16.36 8.14
N TRP A 252 12.56 -17.48 8.10
CA TRP A 252 13.00 -18.71 7.42
C TRP A 252 12.04 -19.15 6.32
N GLY A 253 12.59 -19.60 5.20
CA GLY A 253 11.83 -20.09 4.05
C GLY A 253 11.56 -19.04 2.96
N ASP A 254 10.63 -19.40 2.06
CA ASP A 254 10.23 -18.54 0.95
C ASP A 254 9.18 -17.52 1.39
N LEU A 255 9.12 -16.40 0.67
CA LEU A 255 8.18 -15.32 0.95
C LEU A 255 6.88 -15.54 0.17
N LEU A 256 5.75 -15.58 0.86
CA LEU A 256 4.42 -15.57 0.24
C LEU A 256 3.85 -14.14 0.24
N MET A 257 3.53 -13.64 -0.94
CA MET A 257 2.84 -12.36 -1.15
C MET A 257 1.59 -12.57 -2.00
N LEU A 258 0.66 -11.62 -1.97
CA LEU A 258 -0.59 -11.62 -2.71
C LEU A 258 -0.49 -10.68 -3.91
N ALA A 259 -0.71 -11.23 -5.10
CA ALA A 259 -0.65 -10.54 -6.38
C ALA A 259 -2.04 -10.08 -6.82
N HIS A 260 -2.14 -8.82 -7.26
CA HIS A 260 -3.32 -8.33 -7.97
C HIS A 260 -3.51 -9.03 -9.31
N PRO A 261 -4.73 -9.02 -9.88
CA PRO A 261 -4.97 -9.53 -11.24
C PRO A 261 -4.03 -8.94 -12.30
N LEU A 262 -3.72 -7.64 -12.20
CA LEU A 262 -2.78 -7.00 -13.11
C LEU A 262 -1.34 -7.49 -12.89
N HIS A 263 -0.91 -7.74 -11.65
CA HIS A 263 0.42 -8.30 -11.39
C HIS A 263 0.56 -9.65 -12.09
N LEU A 264 -0.43 -10.54 -11.96
CA LEU A 264 -0.40 -11.86 -12.61
C LEU A 264 -0.30 -11.76 -14.14
N LYS A 265 -1.01 -10.79 -14.74
CA LYS A 265 -0.94 -10.56 -16.19
C LYS A 265 0.45 -10.10 -16.66
N LEU A 266 1.14 -9.31 -15.84
CA LEU A 266 2.45 -8.74 -16.18
C LEU A 266 3.62 -9.60 -15.69
N LEU A 267 3.39 -10.54 -14.78
CA LEU A 267 4.43 -11.33 -14.13
C LEU A 267 5.17 -12.18 -15.16
N SER A 268 6.47 -11.93 -15.31
CA SER A 268 7.31 -12.71 -16.21
C SER A 268 7.74 -14.01 -15.55
N SER A 269 7.25 -15.13 -16.04
CA SER A 269 7.67 -16.47 -15.61
C SER A 269 9.11 -16.83 -15.99
N LYS A 270 9.71 -16.11 -16.95
CA LYS A 270 11.09 -16.34 -17.40
C LYS A 270 12.14 -15.56 -16.61
N ASP A 271 11.74 -14.42 -16.05
CA ASP A 271 12.65 -13.48 -15.38
C ASP A 271 12.38 -13.39 -13.87
N SER A 272 11.36 -14.08 -13.38
CA SER A 272 11.03 -14.15 -11.95
C SER A 272 11.12 -15.59 -11.48
N GLU A 273 11.91 -15.86 -10.44
CA GLU A 273 11.94 -17.15 -9.75
C GLU A 273 10.76 -17.22 -8.76
N VAL A 274 9.54 -17.29 -9.33
CA VAL A 274 8.30 -17.22 -8.57
C VAL A 274 7.41 -18.42 -8.84
N THR A 275 6.65 -18.84 -7.83
CA THR A 275 5.61 -19.87 -7.95
C THR A 275 4.26 -19.25 -7.66
N VAL A 276 3.35 -19.28 -8.64
CA VAL A 276 1.96 -18.84 -8.47
C VAL A 276 1.14 -19.97 -7.84
N LEU A 277 0.34 -19.63 -6.84
CA LEU A 277 -0.58 -20.54 -6.14
C LEU A 277 -2.01 -20.19 -6.57
N ASP A 278 -2.41 -20.61 -7.78
CA ASP A 278 -3.68 -20.19 -8.41
C ASP A 278 -4.92 -20.44 -7.54
N ASP A 279 -4.91 -21.50 -6.73
CA ASP A 279 -6.04 -21.88 -5.87
C ASP A 279 -6.03 -21.16 -4.49
N PHE A 280 -5.00 -20.37 -4.18
CA PHE A 280 -4.89 -19.64 -2.91
C PHE A 280 -5.20 -18.16 -3.12
N LYS A 281 -6.40 -17.73 -2.71
CA LYS A 281 -6.98 -16.44 -3.08
C LYS A 281 -7.58 -15.67 -1.91
N TYR A 282 -7.43 -14.35 -1.93
CA TYR A 282 -8.12 -13.43 -1.02
C TYR A 282 -9.04 -12.51 -1.83
N ASN A 283 -10.30 -12.44 -1.44
CA ASN A 283 -11.22 -11.47 -2.02
C ASN A 283 -10.81 -10.04 -1.61
N SER A 284 -10.89 -9.12 -2.57
CA SER A 284 -10.51 -7.72 -2.39
C SER A 284 -11.32 -6.80 -3.29
N VAL A 285 -11.29 -5.49 -3.02
CA VAL A 285 -11.95 -4.48 -3.87
C VAL A 285 -11.32 -4.40 -5.28
N ASP A 286 -10.07 -4.85 -5.42
CA ASP A 286 -9.31 -4.85 -6.67
C ASP A 286 -9.36 -6.22 -7.41
N GLY A 287 -10.30 -7.09 -7.01
CA GLY A 287 -10.45 -8.46 -7.51
C GLY A 287 -9.82 -9.51 -6.61
N GLU A 288 -9.73 -10.75 -7.08
CA GLU A 288 -9.09 -11.84 -6.33
C GLU A 288 -7.57 -11.64 -6.28
N LEU A 289 -7.00 -11.54 -5.08
CA LEU A 289 -5.56 -11.51 -4.88
C LEU A 289 -5.03 -12.93 -4.77
N VAL A 290 -4.08 -13.31 -5.62
CA VAL A 290 -3.57 -14.70 -5.70
C VAL A 290 -2.23 -14.81 -5.00
N GLY A 291 -2.01 -15.92 -4.28
CA GLY A 291 -0.72 -16.20 -3.66
C GLY A 291 0.40 -16.37 -4.68
N VAL A 292 1.52 -15.71 -4.47
CA VAL A 292 2.75 -15.87 -5.25
C VAL A 292 3.91 -15.98 -4.28
N VAL A 293 4.70 -17.04 -4.45
CA VAL A 293 5.87 -17.35 -3.64
C VAL A 293 7.11 -16.84 -4.37
N GLY A 294 7.89 -15.98 -3.72
CA GLY A 294 9.10 -15.37 -4.25
C GLY A 294 9.27 -13.93 -3.76
N ASP A 295 10.52 -13.48 -3.62
CA ASP A 295 10.88 -12.16 -3.07
C ASP A 295 11.37 -11.14 -4.11
N SER A 296 11.36 -11.51 -5.40
CA SER A 296 11.49 -10.58 -6.51
C SER A 296 10.53 -10.92 -7.64
N TRP A 297 9.73 -9.94 -8.09
CA TRP A 297 8.80 -10.07 -9.21
C TRP A 297 9.20 -9.13 -10.33
N VAL A 298 9.39 -9.67 -11.53
CA VAL A 298 9.59 -8.86 -12.74
C VAL A 298 8.27 -8.75 -13.48
N LEU A 299 7.72 -7.54 -13.53
CA LEU A 299 6.50 -7.20 -14.25
C LEU A 299 6.86 -6.56 -15.59
N LYS A 300 6.37 -7.13 -16.69
CA LYS A 300 6.63 -6.65 -18.06
C LYS A 300 5.36 -6.13 -18.70
N THR A 301 5.42 -4.91 -19.21
CA THR A 301 4.36 -4.30 -20.01
C THR A 301 4.74 -4.33 -21.48
N ASP A 302 3.76 -4.53 -22.36
CA ASP A 302 3.99 -4.32 -23.79
C ASP A 302 4.07 -2.81 -24.09
N PRO A 303 5.06 -2.35 -24.87
CA PRO A 303 5.14 -0.95 -25.27
C PRO A 303 3.97 -0.57 -26.18
N VAL A 304 3.38 0.59 -25.94
CA VAL A 304 2.43 1.21 -26.88
C VAL A 304 3.17 2.31 -27.63
N SER A 305 3.31 2.14 -28.95
CA SER A 305 3.90 3.16 -29.81
C SER A 305 2.93 4.31 -29.98
N VAL A 306 3.28 5.48 -29.45
CA VAL A 306 2.51 6.72 -29.58
C VAL A 306 3.38 7.78 -30.26
N THR A 307 2.78 8.53 -31.19
CA THR A 307 3.40 9.68 -31.87
C THR A 307 2.57 10.94 -31.60
N TRP A 308 3.02 12.09 -32.10
CA TRP A 308 2.27 13.35 -31.97
C TRP A 308 1.00 13.39 -32.83
N HIS A 309 0.98 12.61 -33.91
CA HIS A 309 -0.05 12.57 -34.94
C HIS A 309 -0.99 11.37 -34.79
N SER A 310 -2.03 11.31 -35.63
CA SER A 310 -2.90 10.13 -35.72
C SER A 310 -2.09 8.88 -36.04
N ILE A 311 -2.27 7.82 -35.24
CA ILE A 311 -1.58 6.53 -35.44
C ILE A 311 -1.88 5.93 -36.83
N LYS A 312 -3.07 6.21 -37.38
CA LYS A 312 -3.50 5.72 -38.70
C LYS A 312 -3.40 6.78 -39.80
N GLY A 313 -2.86 7.96 -39.48
CA GLY A 313 -2.94 9.15 -40.32
C GLY A 313 -4.37 9.71 -40.44
N ILE A 314 -4.51 10.71 -41.31
CA ILE A 314 -5.77 11.36 -41.67
C ILE A 314 -5.98 11.13 -43.17
N LYS A 315 -7.22 10.90 -43.58
CA LYS A 315 -7.54 10.76 -45.01
C LYS A 315 -7.61 12.14 -45.67
N GLU A 316 -7.00 12.29 -46.84
CA GLU A 316 -6.90 13.58 -47.55
C GLU A 316 -8.28 14.18 -47.84
N GLU A 317 -9.29 13.37 -48.13
CA GLU A 317 -10.66 13.85 -48.36
C GLU A 317 -11.28 14.57 -47.14
N SER A 318 -10.75 14.34 -45.94
CA SER A 318 -11.21 14.97 -44.70
C SER A 318 -10.46 16.27 -44.37
N TYR A 319 -9.41 16.62 -45.12
CA TYR A 319 -8.56 17.77 -44.77
C TYR A 319 -9.33 19.09 -44.78
N GLY A 320 -10.18 19.31 -45.79
CA GLY A 320 -10.97 20.54 -45.89
C GLY A 320 -11.87 20.76 -44.67
N GLU A 321 -12.62 19.73 -44.27
CA GLU A 321 -13.50 19.80 -43.09
C GLU A 321 -12.71 20.05 -41.80
N ILE A 322 -11.55 19.41 -41.65
CA ILE A 322 -10.68 19.58 -40.48
C ILE A 322 -10.11 20.99 -40.42
N VAL A 323 -9.66 21.53 -41.55
CA VAL A 323 -9.14 22.90 -41.66
C VAL A 323 -10.22 23.92 -41.32
N ASP A 324 -11.44 23.77 -41.85
CA ASP A 324 -12.56 24.67 -41.54
C ASP A 324 -12.88 24.68 -40.04
N ALA A 325 -12.91 23.50 -39.40
CA ALA A 325 -13.09 23.38 -37.97
C ALA A 325 -11.93 24.02 -37.17
N LEU A 326 -10.69 23.80 -37.61
CA LEU A 326 -9.48 24.33 -36.98
C LEU A 326 -9.47 25.87 -37.00
N VAL A 327 -9.78 26.49 -38.14
CA VAL A 327 -9.87 27.96 -38.27
C VAL A 327 -10.88 28.55 -37.29
N LYS A 328 -12.07 27.94 -37.20
CA LYS A 328 -13.11 28.34 -36.25
C LYS A 328 -12.63 28.24 -34.81
N ASP A 329 -11.98 27.14 -34.46
CA ASP A 329 -11.51 26.87 -33.10
C ASP A 329 -10.35 27.79 -32.69
N VAL A 330 -9.43 28.09 -33.61
CA VAL A 330 -8.34 29.05 -33.38
C VAL A 330 -8.89 30.47 -33.22
N GLY A 331 -9.87 30.89 -34.04
CA GLY A 331 -10.55 32.18 -33.83
C GLY A 331 -11.26 32.27 -32.47
N GLY A 332 -11.75 31.14 -31.96
CA GLY A 332 -12.28 31.03 -30.60
C GLY A 332 -11.23 31.18 -29.48
N LEU A 333 -9.95 30.89 -29.76
CA LEU A 333 -8.88 31.12 -28.78
C LEU A 333 -8.51 32.60 -28.69
N ASP A 334 -8.30 33.26 -29.83
CA ASP A 334 -7.84 34.65 -29.90
C ASP A 334 -8.86 35.65 -29.32
N SER A 335 -10.14 35.30 -29.40
CA SER A 335 -11.25 36.11 -28.87
C SER A 335 -11.39 36.07 -27.33
N SER A 336 -10.62 35.25 -26.61
CA SER A 336 -10.74 35.13 -25.15
C SER A 336 -9.39 35.24 -24.43
N ALA A 337 -9.21 36.31 -23.64
CA ALA A 337 -8.09 36.40 -22.73
C ALA A 337 -8.18 35.29 -21.66
N ILE A 338 -7.05 34.67 -21.32
CA ILE A 338 -7.03 33.69 -20.23
C ILE A 338 -7.15 34.44 -18.89
N THR A 339 -8.33 34.36 -18.28
CA THR A 339 -8.64 35.09 -17.03
C THR A 339 -8.54 34.23 -15.77
N THR A 340 -8.37 32.92 -15.92
CA THR A 340 -8.30 32.00 -14.77
C THR A 340 -6.91 32.01 -14.12
N THR A 341 -6.89 32.05 -12.79
CA THR A 341 -5.68 31.89 -11.98
C THR A 341 -5.45 30.44 -11.54
N SER A 342 -6.38 29.54 -11.88
CA SER A 342 -6.26 28.10 -11.57
C SER A 342 -5.35 27.41 -12.58
N SER A 343 -4.28 26.79 -12.09
CA SER A 343 -3.35 26.02 -12.92
C SER A 343 -4.05 24.92 -13.73
N TYR A 344 -5.09 24.29 -13.19
CA TYR A 344 -5.86 23.24 -13.87
C TYR A 344 -6.57 23.76 -15.13
N PHE A 345 -7.34 24.85 -14.99
CA PHE A 345 -8.07 25.43 -16.13
C PHE A 345 -7.12 26.12 -17.11
N TYR A 346 -6.10 26.79 -16.60
CA TYR A 346 -5.05 27.40 -17.42
C TYR A 346 -4.34 26.33 -18.28
N GLY A 347 -3.93 25.22 -17.67
CA GLY A 347 -3.31 24.10 -18.37
C GLY A 347 -4.19 23.48 -19.45
N LYS A 348 -5.51 23.35 -19.19
CA LYS A 348 -6.47 22.89 -20.21
C LYS A 348 -6.52 23.79 -21.45
N LEU A 349 -6.49 25.11 -21.25
CA LEU A 349 -6.53 26.07 -22.36
C LEU A 349 -5.26 26.00 -23.21
N ILE A 350 -4.09 25.95 -22.57
CA ILE A 350 -2.81 25.79 -23.27
C ILE A 350 -2.75 24.46 -24.02
N ALA A 351 -3.13 23.35 -23.36
CA ALA A 351 -3.13 22.03 -23.98
C ALA A 351 -4.03 21.97 -25.22
N ARG A 352 -5.19 22.66 -25.18
CA ARG A 352 -6.07 22.80 -26.35
C ARG A 352 -5.35 23.52 -27.50
N ALA A 353 -4.78 24.69 -27.24
CA ALA A 353 -4.06 25.46 -28.27
C ALA A 353 -2.89 24.67 -28.87
N ALA A 354 -2.09 24.01 -28.02
CA ALA A 354 -1.00 23.14 -28.47
C ALA A 354 -1.50 21.98 -29.33
N ARG A 355 -2.65 21.38 -28.98
CA ARG A 355 -3.23 20.29 -29.79
C ARG A 355 -3.72 20.78 -31.15
N LEU A 356 -4.32 21.96 -31.23
CA LEU A 356 -4.72 22.56 -32.51
C LEU A 356 -3.52 22.81 -33.41
N ALA A 357 -2.39 23.29 -32.86
CA ALA A 357 -1.15 23.47 -33.62
C ALA A 357 -0.62 22.13 -34.19
N LEU A 358 -0.65 21.05 -33.41
CA LEU A 358 -0.26 19.71 -33.90
C LEU A 358 -1.20 19.19 -35.00
N ILE A 359 -2.51 19.49 -34.92
CA ILE A 359 -3.46 19.12 -35.97
C ILE A 359 -3.19 19.92 -37.24
N ALA A 360 -2.93 21.23 -37.12
CA ALA A 360 -2.57 22.10 -38.23
C ALA A 360 -1.35 21.56 -38.99
N GLU A 361 -0.30 21.19 -38.25
CA GLU A 361 0.89 20.53 -38.79
C GLU A 361 0.55 19.23 -39.53
N GLU A 362 -0.28 18.37 -38.95
CA GLU A 362 -0.65 17.06 -39.53
C GLU A 362 -1.38 17.19 -40.87
N VAL A 363 -2.25 18.20 -41.02
CA VAL A 363 -2.96 18.48 -42.28
C VAL A 363 -2.20 19.46 -43.20
N SER A 364 -0.94 19.77 -42.90
CA SER A 364 -0.10 20.71 -43.67
C SER A 364 -0.73 22.10 -43.86
N PHE A 365 -1.48 22.55 -42.85
CA PHE A 365 -2.11 23.87 -42.82
C PHE A 365 -1.17 24.84 -42.08
N SER A 366 -0.45 25.67 -42.84
CA SER A 366 0.52 26.66 -42.35
C SER A 366 -0.07 28.04 -42.18
#